data_AF-A0A966UBC1-F1
#
_entry.id   AF-A0A966UBC1-F1
#
_cell.length_a   1.000
_cell.length_b   1.000
_cell.length_c   1.000
_cell.angle_alpha   90.00
_cell.angle_beta   90.00
_cell.angle_gamma   90.00
#
_symmetry.space_group_name_H-M   'P 1'
#
loop_
_entity.id
_entity.type
_entity.pdbx_description
1 polymer ?
#
loop_
_entity_poly.entity_id
_entity_poly.type
_entity_poly.pdbx_seq_one_letter_code
_entity_poly.pdbx_strand_id
1 'polypeptide(L)'
;MSLTDSLSALHHDLQSETPTPAQIQAIYQAWLAAQKQYLASQLAEIQRQGEAEMAQKGAAALAALEAQQAETLRLAREAVAAASQAAANQASLASPAPSTATPPPTAAVPSIPPTPSPEPATPVEVVVPTASPVAPPAATPEPVQAAPSPAAPAASGAKSVNARYAGLKVGLNDRVAFVKHLFNGEDDDFQRVVAALATMESKEECETFLENAVYGDYDWSQKPEIAERFLALVYARFE
;
A
#
# COMPACT_ATOMS: atom_id res chain seq x y z
N MET A 1 18.95 -25.15 23.63
CA MET A 1 18.53 -26.54 23.36
C MET A 1 17.52 -26.49 22.24
N SER A 2 17.72 -27.33 21.21
CA SER A 2 16.84 -27.32 20.03
C SER A 2 15.45 -27.83 20.41
N LEU A 3 14.39 -27.32 19.76
CA LEU A 3 13.03 -27.86 19.90
C LEU A 3 12.99 -29.37 19.68
N THR A 4 13.84 -29.87 18.78
CA THR A 4 14.01 -31.30 18.50
C THR A 4 14.59 -32.08 19.68
N ASP A 5 15.43 -31.43 20.49
CA ASP A 5 16.07 -32.03 21.66
C ASP A 5 15.06 -32.15 22.81
N SER A 6 14.28 -31.09 23.05
CA SER A 6 13.17 -31.09 24.00
C SER A 6 12.04 -32.05 23.61
N LEU A 7 11.74 -32.17 22.31
CA LEU A 7 10.76 -33.11 21.79
C LEU A 7 11.24 -34.57 21.90
N SER A 8 12.53 -34.81 21.67
CA SER A 8 13.12 -36.16 21.79
C SER A 8 13.22 -36.63 23.24
N ALA A 9 13.59 -35.73 24.16
CA ALA A 9 13.58 -36.01 25.59
C ALA A 9 12.16 -36.38 26.08
N LEU A 10 11.15 -35.64 25.60
CA LEU A 10 9.76 -35.90 25.97
C LEU A 10 9.19 -37.18 25.33
N HIS A 11 9.57 -37.50 24.09
CA HIS A 11 9.16 -38.74 23.43
C HIS A 11 9.70 -39.98 24.16
N HIS A 12 10.90 -39.87 24.73
CA HIS A 12 11.47 -40.90 25.60
C HIS A 12 10.72 -41.01 26.94
N ASP A 13 10.33 -39.87 27.52
CA ASP A 13 9.65 -39.80 28.83
C ASP A 13 8.16 -40.20 28.77
N LEU A 14 7.46 -39.94 27.65
CA LEU A 14 6.06 -40.38 27.43
C LEU A 14 5.89 -41.90 27.35
N GLN A 15 6.98 -42.65 27.17
CA GLN A 15 6.98 -44.10 27.27
C GLN A 15 7.03 -44.60 28.73
N SER A 16 7.36 -43.71 29.67
CA SER A 16 7.21 -43.92 31.12
C SER A 16 6.00 -43.14 31.65
N GLU A 17 5.39 -43.63 32.72
CA GLU A 17 4.03 -43.28 33.16
C GLU A 17 3.80 -41.76 33.37
N THR A 18 2.78 -41.25 32.67
CA THR A 18 2.18 -39.88 32.68
C THR A 18 3.12 -38.65 32.75
N PRO A 19 3.05 -37.73 31.77
CA PRO A 19 3.88 -36.52 31.76
C PRO A 19 3.60 -35.59 32.96
N THR A 20 4.66 -35.11 33.60
CA THR A 20 4.60 -34.24 34.78
C THR A 20 4.12 -32.83 34.38
N PRO A 21 3.35 -32.09 35.22
CA PRO A 21 2.88 -30.73 34.90
C PRO A 21 3.99 -29.76 34.48
N ALA A 22 5.18 -29.87 35.07
CA ALA A 22 6.34 -29.06 34.71
C ALA A 22 6.84 -29.34 33.28
N GLN A 23 6.78 -30.59 32.82
CA GLN A 23 7.15 -30.97 31.46
C GLN A 23 6.14 -30.39 30.45
N ILE A 24 4.84 -30.49 30.76
CA ILE A 24 3.77 -29.90 29.93
C ILE A 24 3.96 -28.38 29.79
N GLN A 25 4.26 -27.69 30.89
CA GLN A 25 4.55 -26.26 30.87
C GLN A 25 5.79 -25.91 30.05
N ALA A 26 6.85 -26.73 30.13
CA ALA A 26 8.07 -26.52 29.34
C ALA A 26 7.80 -26.65 27.83
N ILE A 27 6.99 -27.64 27.41
CA ILE A 27 6.59 -27.80 26.00
C ILE A 27 5.80 -26.58 25.54
N TYR A 28 4.82 -26.13 26.33
CA TYR A 28 4.00 -24.98 25.97
C TYR A 28 4.85 -23.72 25.78
N GLN A 29 5.81 -23.47 26.69
CA GLN A 29 6.73 -22.34 26.57
C GLN A 29 7.66 -22.46 25.36
N ALA A 30 8.19 -23.65 25.10
CA ALA A 30 9.03 -23.90 23.93
C ALA A 30 8.24 -23.70 22.63
N TRP A 31 7.00 -24.17 22.57
CA TRP A 31 6.11 -23.98 21.43
C TRP A 31 5.77 -22.50 21.20
N LEU A 32 5.42 -21.75 22.26
CA LEU A 32 5.18 -20.31 22.17
C LEU A 32 6.44 -19.55 21.69
N ALA A 33 7.61 -19.89 22.22
CA ALA A 33 8.86 -19.27 21.81
C ALA A 33 9.16 -19.54 20.34
N ALA A 34 8.96 -20.78 19.88
CA ALA A 34 9.12 -21.16 18.48
C ALA A 34 8.16 -20.41 17.56
N GLN A 35 6.88 -20.31 17.95
CA GLN A 35 5.86 -19.60 17.19
C GLN A 35 6.20 -18.12 17.06
N LYS A 36 6.64 -17.48 18.16
CA LYS A 36 7.09 -16.08 18.15
C LYS A 36 8.31 -15.88 17.25
N GLN A 37 9.29 -16.77 17.32
CA GLN A 37 10.47 -16.72 16.46
C GLN A 37 10.12 -16.91 14.98
N TYR A 38 9.20 -17.84 14.68
CA TYR A 38 8.71 -18.04 13.33
C TYR A 38 8.06 -16.75 12.79
N LEU A 39 7.12 -16.15 13.52
CA LEU A 39 6.48 -14.90 13.12
C LEU A 39 7.48 -13.75 12.96
N ALA A 40 8.44 -13.63 13.88
CA ALA A 40 9.50 -12.61 13.78
C ALA A 40 10.37 -12.82 12.53
N SER A 41 10.73 -14.06 12.22
CA SER A 41 11.51 -14.39 11.03
C SER A 41 10.73 -14.11 9.73
N GLN A 42 9.43 -14.41 9.70
CA GLN A 42 8.56 -14.08 8.57
C GLN A 42 8.45 -12.57 8.37
N LEU A 43 8.28 -11.80 9.44
CA LEU A 43 8.23 -10.34 9.35
C LEU A 43 9.55 -9.75 8.86
N ALA A 44 10.68 -10.23 9.37
CA ALA A 44 12.00 -9.79 8.94
C ALA A 44 12.27 -10.14 7.46
N GLU A 45 11.76 -11.27 6.98
CA GLU A 45 11.84 -11.65 5.57
C GLU A 45 11.03 -10.68 4.69
N ILE A 46 9.78 -10.39 5.07
CA ILE A 46 8.93 -9.45 4.34
C ILE A 46 9.56 -8.05 4.29
N GLN A 47 10.12 -7.59 5.41
CA GLN A 47 10.82 -6.31 5.46
C GLN A 47 12.03 -6.28 4.52
N ARG A 48 12.89 -7.32 4.59
CA ARG A 48 14.07 -7.42 3.74
C ARG A 48 13.70 -7.46 2.25
N GLN A 49 12.63 -8.16 1.90
CA GLN A 49 12.12 -8.20 0.53
C GLN A 49 11.62 -6.82 0.09
N GLY A 50 10.87 -6.12 0.94
CA GLY A 50 10.40 -4.76 0.65
C GLY A 50 11.56 -3.78 0.44
N GLU A 51 12.57 -3.81 1.32
CA GLU A 51 13.78 -2.99 1.19
C GLU A 51 14.57 -3.31 -0.07
N ALA A 52 14.77 -4.60 -0.37
CA ALA A 52 15.47 -5.04 -1.56
C ALA A 52 14.73 -4.62 -2.84
N GLU A 53 13.40 -4.72 -2.86
CA GLU A 53 12.59 -4.30 -4.00
C GLU A 53 12.70 -2.78 -4.22
N MET A 54 12.62 -1.98 -3.15
CA MET A 54 12.78 -0.52 -3.23
C MET A 54 14.18 -0.14 -3.69
N ALA A 55 15.22 -0.80 -3.17
CA ALA A 55 16.59 -0.59 -3.61
C ALA A 55 16.79 -0.98 -5.08
N GLN A 56 16.23 -2.10 -5.53
CA GLN A 56 16.29 -2.54 -6.91
C GLN A 56 15.57 -1.57 -7.85
N LYS A 57 14.36 -1.15 -7.49
CA LYS A 57 13.59 -0.17 -8.28
C LYS A 57 14.31 1.18 -8.33
N GLY A 58 14.87 1.63 -7.20
CA GLY A 58 15.67 2.85 -7.14
C GLY A 58 16.91 2.77 -8.04
N ALA A 59 17.67 1.67 -7.95
CA ALA A 59 18.84 1.45 -8.79
C ALA A 59 18.49 1.36 -10.29
N ALA A 60 17.40 0.68 -10.63
CA ALA A 60 16.91 0.59 -12.00
C ALA A 60 16.46 1.96 -12.55
N ALA A 61 15.80 2.78 -11.74
CA ALA A 61 15.40 4.13 -12.12
C ALA A 61 16.62 5.04 -12.36
N LEU A 62 17.66 4.94 -11.51
CA LEU A 62 18.91 5.67 -11.70
C LEU A 62 19.61 5.26 -13.01
N ALA A 63 19.74 3.95 -13.24
CA ALA A 63 20.33 3.42 -14.47
C ALA A 63 19.54 3.83 -15.73
N ALA A 64 18.21 3.89 -15.65
CA ALA A 64 17.37 4.35 -16.75
C ALA A 64 17.61 5.85 -17.06
N LEU A 65 17.77 6.68 -16.03
CA LEU A 65 18.10 8.10 -16.22
C LEU A 65 19.48 8.29 -16.85
N GLU A 66 20.47 7.53 -16.39
CA GLU A 66 21.82 7.53 -16.97
C GLU A 66 21.79 7.08 -18.44
N ALA A 67 21.03 6.04 -18.77
CA ALA A 67 20.84 5.59 -20.15
C ALA A 67 20.18 6.67 -21.03
N GLN A 68 19.16 7.36 -20.51
CA GLN A 68 18.50 8.46 -21.23
C GLN A 68 19.46 9.64 -21.49
N GLN A 69 20.30 9.99 -20.51
CA GLN A 69 21.34 11.01 -20.69
C GLN A 69 22.38 10.58 -21.72
N ALA A 70 22.83 9.32 -21.69
CA ALA A 70 23.78 8.78 -22.65
C ALA A 70 23.23 8.83 -24.09
N GLU A 71 21.95 8.48 -24.29
CA GLU A 71 21.30 8.56 -25.60
C GLU A 71 21.15 10.01 -26.08
N THR A 72 20.78 10.93 -25.18
CA THR A 72 20.71 12.37 -25.49
C THR A 72 22.08 12.90 -25.95
N LEU A 73 23.16 12.50 -25.26
CA LEU A 73 24.53 12.86 -25.65
C LEU A 73 24.96 12.22 -26.97
N ARG A 74 24.51 10.99 -27.26
CA ARG A 74 24.77 10.31 -28.54
C ARG A 74 24.14 11.07 -29.71
N LEU A 75 22.86 11.38 -29.60
CA LEU A 75 22.14 12.15 -30.62
C LEU A 75 22.74 13.55 -30.82
N ALA A 76 23.15 14.22 -29.72
CA ALA A 76 23.82 15.52 -29.81
C ALA A 76 25.16 15.43 -30.57
N ARG A 77 25.99 14.40 -30.32
CA ARG A 77 27.24 14.18 -31.05
C ARG A 77 27.01 13.88 -32.53
N GLU A 78 26.01 13.05 -32.84
CA GLU A 78 25.64 12.74 -34.23
C GLU A 78 25.15 13.99 -34.97
N ALA A 79 24.36 14.84 -34.32
CA ALA A 79 23.90 16.11 -34.90
C ALA A 79 25.07 17.08 -35.16
N VAL A 80 26.04 17.19 -34.24
CA VAL A 80 27.24 18.01 -34.44
C VAL A 80 28.10 17.46 -35.59
N ALA A 81 28.27 16.14 -35.66
CA ALA A 81 28.99 15.50 -36.75
C ALA A 81 28.31 15.77 -38.11
N ALA A 82 26.98 15.60 -38.19
CA ALA A 82 26.20 15.88 -39.39
C ALA A 82 26.30 17.36 -39.80
N ALA A 83 26.21 18.30 -38.84
CA ALA A 83 26.36 19.73 -39.11
C ALA A 83 27.77 20.06 -39.64
N SER A 84 28.82 19.46 -39.07
CA SER A 84 30.20 19.65 -39.54
C SER A 84 30.40 19.12 -40.97
N GLN A 85 29.77 17.99 -41.30
CA GLN A 85 29.85 17.37 -42.63
C GLN A 85 29.05 18.17 -43.66
N ALA A 86 27.89 18.71 -43.27
CA ALA A 86 27.11 19.64 -44.10
C ALA A 86 27.89 20.94 -44.37
N ALA A 87 28.60 21.48 -43.37
CA ALA A 87 29.48 22.63 -43.54
C ALA A 87 30.66 22.32 -44.48
N ALA A 88 31.28 21.14 -44.34
CA ALA A 88 32.36 20.70 -45.23
C ALA A 88 31.90 20.51 -46.68
N ASN A 89 30.71 19.92 -46.90
CA ASN A 89 30.13 19.78 -48.23
C ASN A 89 29.82 21.14 -48.87
N GLN A 90 29.31 22.11 -48.09
CA GLN A 90 29.12 23.48 -48.58
C GLN A 90 30.45 24.17 -48.92
N ALA A 91 31.49 24.00 -48.08
CA ALA A 91 32.82 24.53 -48.35
C ALA A 91 33.48 23.88 -49.59
N SER A 92 33.21 22.61 -49.87
CA SER A 92 33.73 21.92 -51.06
C SER A 92 33.04 22.33 -52.37
N LEU A 93 31.80 22.84 -52.31
CA LEU A 93 31.11 23.43 -53.48
C LEU A 93 31.63 24.85 -53.80
N ALA A 94 32.35 25.48 -52.86
CA ALA A 94 33.07 26.72 -53.09
C ALA A 94 34.53 26.41 -53.48
N SER A 95 34.81 26.29 -54.78
CA SER A 95 36.21 26.32 -55.25
C SER A 95 36.83 27.70 -55.00
N PRO A 96 38.16 27.78 -54.76
CA PRO A 96 38.80 28.98 -54.24
C PRO A 96 39.01 30.01 -55.35
N ALA A 97 38.40 31.18 -55.23
CA ALA A 97 38.88 32.36 -55.92
C ALA A 97 40.06 32.94 -55.13
N PRO A 98 41.23 33.19 -55.74
CA PRO A 98 42.34 33.84 -55.05
C PRO A 98 42.01 35.33 -54.98
N SER A 99 41.81 35.87 -53.78
CA SER A 99 41.86 37.32 -53.58
C SER A 99 42.92 37.63 -52.55
N THR A 100 44.09 37.96 -53.09
CA THR A 100 45.10 38.80 -52.48
C THR A 100 44.49 40.12 -51.99
N ALA A 101 44.67 40.47 -50.71
CA ALA A 101 44.89 41.86 -50.28
C ALA A 101 45.15 41.94 -48.77
N THR A 102 46.36 42.35 -48.41
CA THR A 102 46.78 42.89 -47.10
C THR A 102 46.83 44.44 -47.23
N PRO A 103 47.02 45.26 -46.17
CA PRO A 103 46.20 45.62 -45.00
C PRO A 103 45.70 47.12 -45.05
N PRO A 104 45.68 47.94 -43.96
CA PRO A 104 44.53 48.62 -43.32
C PRO A 104 44.38 50.15 -43.61
N PRO A 105 43.40 50.87 -43.00
CA PRO A 105 43.74 51.82 -41.90
C PRO A 105 42.66 51.84 -40.78
N THR A 106 43.00 51.80 -39.49
CA THR A 106 43.33 52.92 -38.58
C THR A 106 42.25 54.00 -38.40
N ALA A 107 41.87 54.17 -37.12
CA ALA A 107 41.20 55.30 -36.47
C ALA A 107 39.68 55.45 -36.79
N ALA A 108 38.79 55.80 -35.87
CA ALA A 108 39.01 56.64 -34.72
C ALA A 108 37.83 56.60 -33.71
N VAL A 109 38.22 56.85 -32.45
CA VAL A 109 37.56 57.54 -31.32
C VAL A 109 36.29 57.00 -30.61
N PRO A 110 36.23 57.26 -29.29
CA PRO A 110 35.31 56.68 -28.31
C PRO A 110 34.05 57.54 -28.12
N SER A 111 33.08 57.03 -27.35
CA SER A 111 32.27 57.87 -26.45
C SER A 111 31.64 57.02 -25.34
N ILE A 112 31.95 57.40 -24.12
CA ILE A 112 31.32 57.00 -22.85
C ILE A 112 30.17 58.01 -22.57
N PRO A 113 29.43 57.88 -21.45
CA PRO A 113 28.06 57.38 -21.28
C PRO A 113 26.99 58.52 -21.22
N PRO A 114 25.75 58.26 -20.76
CA PRO A 114 25.52 58.46 -19.32
C PRO A 114 24.62 57.41 -18.66
N THR A 115 24.99 57.09 -17.42
CA THR A 115 24.09 56.60 -16.37
C THR A 115 23.24 57.77 -15.85
N PRO A 116 21.98 57.53 -15.46
CA PRO A 116 21.60 57.53 -14.03
C PRO A 116 20.71 56.29 -13.72
N SER A 117 21.02 55.36 -12.82
CA SER A 117 20.91 55.37 -11.34
C SER A 117 19.64 56.07 -10.81
N PRO A 118 18.92 55.58 -9.76
CA PRO A 118 19.30 54.55 -8.78
C PRO A 118 18.25 53.46 -8.43
N GLU A 119 18.75 52.42 -7.74
CA GLU A 119 18.14 51.44 -6.82
C GLU A 119 17.28 52.10 -5.70
N PRO A 120 16.50 51.37 -4.83
CA PRO A 120 16.95 50.17 -4.09
C PRO A 120 15.92 49.07 -3.74
N ALA A 121 16.47 47.99 -3.16
CA ALA A 121 15.90 47.10 -2.14
C ALA A 121 15.21 45.78 -2.56
N THR A 122 16.04 44.73 -2.59
CA THR A 122 15.81 43.40 -1.98
C THR A 122 15.31 43.51 -0.51
N PRO A 123 14.83 42.47 0.21
CA PRO A 123 15.11 41.03 0.05
C PRO A 123 13.94 40.05 0.37
N VAL A 124 14.12 38.78 0.04
CA VAL A 124 13.29 37.67 0.54
C VAL A 124 14.12 36.89 1.56
N GLU A 125 13.78 37.04 2.84
CA GLU A 125 14.22 36.17 3.92
C GLU A 125 13.01 35.90 4.81
N VAL A 126 12.52 34.66 4.84
CA VAL A 126 11.70 34.19 5.96
C VAL A 126 12.14 32.77 6.33
N VAL A 127 12.51 32.68 7.58
CA VAL A 127 12.98 31.54 8.35
C VAL A 127 11.77 30.67 8.81
N VAL A 128 11.90 29.35 8.66
CA VAL A 128 11.50 28.19 9.51
C VAL A 128 10.70 28.56 10.80
N PRO A 129 9.62 27.86 11.27
CA PRO A 129 9.67 26.43 11.64
C PRO A 129 8.37 25.57 11.73
N THR A 130 8.59 24.25 11.77
CA THR A 130 7.97 23.14 12.55
C THR A 130 6.53 23.17 13.12
N ALA A 131 5.97 21.94 13.18
CA ALA A 131 4.95 21.39 14.10
C ALA A 131 3.44 21.49 13.76
N SER A 132 2.85 20.34 13.42
CA SER A 132 1.47 19.96 13.81
C SER A 132 1.36 19.93 15.36
N PRO A 133 0.19 20.13 16.01
CA PRO A 133 -0.87 19.11 16.01
C PRO A 133 -2.33 19.59 16.28
N VAL A 134 -3.24 18.60 16.29
CA VAL A 134 -4.55 18.46 16.99
C VAL A 134 -5.81 19.26 16.57
N ALA A 135 -6.84 18.48 16.20
CA ALA A 135 -8.30 18.74 16.23
C ALA A 135 -8.82 18.87 17.71
N PRO A 136 -10.14 18.93 18.05
CA PRO A 136 -11.43 18.99 17.33
C PRO A 136 -12.38 20.09 17.98
N PRO A 137 -13.74 20.05 18.08
CA PRO A 137 -14.78 19.16 17.54
C PRO A 137 -16.09 19.83 17.00
N ALA A 138 -17.00 18.95 16.54
CA ALA A 138 -18.47 19.05 16.58
C ALA A 138 -19.21 19.90 15.52
N ALA A 139 -19.86 19.21 14.58
CA ALA A 139 -21.33 19.15 14.48
C ALA A 139 -21.77 18.33 13.25
N THR A 140 -22.44 17.20 13.51
CA THR A 140 -23.35 16.50 12.59
C THR A 140 -24.65 17.31 12.49
N PRO A 141 -25.38 17.33 11.35
CA PRO A 141 -26.41 16.30 11.10
C PRO A 141 -26.50 15.80 9.64
N GLU A 142 -26.87 14.53 9.50
CA GLU A 142 -27.45 13.84 8.32
C GLU A 142 -28.94 14.27 8.09
N PRO A 143 -29.75 13.72 7.14
CA PRO A 143 -29.53 13.00 5.86
C PRO A 143 -30.50 13.43 4.71
N VAL A 144 -30.29 13.03 3.43
CA VAL A 144 -31.28 12.35 2.51
C VAL A 144 -30.79 12.16 1.05
N GLN A 145 -30.82 10.88 0.62
CA GLN A 145 -31.20 10.27 -0.67
C GLN A 145 -30.76 10.85 -2.05
N ALA A 146 -30.10 10.00 -2.86
CA ALA A 146 -30.68 9.35 -4.05
C ALA A 146 -29.64 8.45 -4.77
N ALA A 147 -29.97 7.16 -4.97
CA ALA A 147 -29.35 6.29 -5.98
C ALA A 147 -30.05 6.52 -7.34
N PRO A 148 -29.42 6.19 -8.49
CA PRO A 148 -29.52 4.81 -8.98
C PRO A 148 -28.26 4.27 -9.72
N SER A 149 -28.07 2.95 -9.66
CA SER A 149 -27.27 2.14 -10.61
C SER A 149 -28.21 1.61 -11.74
N PRO A 150 -27.80 0.93 -12.85
CA PRO A 150 -26.60 0.09 -13.03
C PRO A 150 -25.93 0.10 -14.44
N ALA A 151 -24.67 -0.32 -14.54
CA ALA A 151 -24.12 -1.13 -15.66
C ALA A 151 -22.63 -1.48 -15.42
N ALA A 152 -22.32 -2.77 -15.40
CA ALA A 152 -20.97 -3.33 -15.58
C ALA A 152 -20.99 -4.20 -16.87
N PRO A 153 -19.84 -4.54 -17.49
CA PRO A 153 -19.08 -5.68 -16.96
C PRO A 153 -17.53 -5.66 -17.13
N ALA A 154 -16.88 -6.37 -16.18
CA ALA A 154 -15.68 -7.22 -16.28
C ALA A 154 -14.31 -6.61 -16.66
N ALA A 155 -13.15 -7.07 -16.18
CA ALA A 155 -12.72 -7.94 -15.08
C ALA A 155 -11.17 -7.97 -15.08
N SER A 156 -10.53 -7.95 -13.92
CA SER A 156 -9.24 -8.61 -13.57
C SER A 156 -8.91 -8.17 -12.14
N GLY A 157 -8.48 -8.97 -11.17
CA GLY A 157 -7.95 -10.32 -11.17
C GLY A 157 -7.21 -10.43 -9.84
N ALA A 158 -7.92 -10.78 -8.78
CA ALA A 158 -7.33 -11.22 -7.52
C ALA A 158 -8.30 -12.22 -6.93
N LYS A 159 -7.79 -13.40 -6.57
CA LYS A 159 -8.52 -14.43 -5.82
C LYS A 159 -8.81 -13.82 -4.45
N SER A 160 -9.89 -13.05 -4.39
CA SER A 160 -10.34 -12.36 -3.21
C SER A 160 -10.71 -13.41 -2.18
N VAL A 161 -10.36 -13.11 -0.94
CA VAL A 161 -10.74 -13.81 0.29
C VAL A 161 -12.28 -14.00 0.40
N ASN A 162 -13.06 -13.42 -0.51
CA ASN A 162 -14.48 -13.68 -0.73
C ASN A 162 -14.84 -15.14 -1.09
N ALA A 163 -13.91 -15.99 -1.54
CA ALA A 163 -14.24 -17.38 -1.89
C ALA A 163 -14.59 -18.28 -0.69
N ARG A 164 -14.19 -17.87 0.52
CA ARG A 164 -14.44 -18.63 1.77
C ARG A 164 -15.85 -18.42 2.32
N TYR A 165 -16.56 -17.43 1.80
CA TYR A 165 -17.85 -16.94 2.31
C TYR A 165 -18.98 -17.09 1.26
N ALA A 166 -18.82 -18.01 0.30
CA ALA A 166 -19.72 -18.17 -0.84
C ALA A 166 -21.18 -18.53 -0.50
N GLY A 167 -21.52 -18.77 0.77
CA GLY A 167 -22.88 -19.04 1.23
C GLY A 167 -23.67 -17.83 1.74
N LEU A 168 -23.02 -16.72 2.11
CA LEU A 168 -23.69 -15.51 2.60
C LEU A 168 -22.90 -14.31 2.09
N LYS A 169 -23.42 -13.59 1.09
CA LYS A 169 -22.78 -12.39 0.51
C LYS A 169 -22.88 -11.22 1.48
N VAL A 170 -22.21 -11.31 2.63
CA VAL A 170 -22.05 -10.20 3.57
C VAL A 170 -21.07 -9.21 2.94
N GLY A 171 -21.51 -7.97 2.71
CA GLY A 171 -20.62 -6.89 2.27
C GLY A 171 -19.54 -6.63 3.31
N LEU A 172 -18.31 -6.32 2.89
CA LEU A 172 -17.19 -6.08 3.81
C LEU A 172 -17.50 -4.96 4.83
N ASN A 173 -18.19 -3.91 4.39
CA ASN A 173 -18.63 -2.82 5.26
C ASN A 173 -19.64 -3.26 6.31
N ASP A 174 -20.57 -4.16 5.94
CA ASP A 174 -21.56 -4.71 6.86
C ASP A 174 -20.92 -5.67 7.85
N ARG A 175 -19.95 -6.48 7.42
CA ARG A 175 -19.15 -7.32 8.33
C ARG A 175 -18.51 -6.48 9.43
N VAL A 176 -17.79 -5.42 9.08
CA VAL A 176 -17.11 -4.57 10.06
C VAL A 176 -18.11 -3.94 11.02
N ALA A 177 -19.29 -3.55 10.53
CA ALA A 177 -20.37 -3.03 11.37
C ALA A 177 -20.93 -4.10 12.33
N PHE A 178 -21.19 -5.32 11.85
CA PHE A 178 -21.70 -6.43 12.66
C PHE A 178 -20.70 -6.85 13.74
N VAL A 179 -19.43 -7.05 13.37
CA VAL A 179 -18.39 -7.41 14.34
C VAL A 179 -18.28 -6.36 15.44
N LYS A 180 -18.24 -5.08 15.08
CA LYS A 180 -18.07 -3.99 16.04
C LYS A 180 -19.29 -3.74 16.92
N HIS A 181 -20.51 -3.93 16.41
CA HIS A 181 -21.73 -3.53 17.09
C HIS A 181 -22.57 -4.68 17.64
N LEU A 182 -22.46 -5.88 17.08
CA LEU A 182 -23.19 -7.08 17.53
C LEU A 182 -22.31 -8.05 18.29
N PHE A 183 -21.01 -8.11 17.97
CA PHE A 183 -20.04 -9.03 18.57
C PHE A 183 -18.95 -8.32 19.38
N ASN A 184 -19.15 -7.04 19.70
CA ASN A 184 -18.25 -6.24 20.54
C ASN A 184 -16.78 -6.19 20.08
N GLY A 185 -16.51 -6.43 18.78
CA GLY A 185 -15.17 -6.50 18.20
C GLY A 185 -14.61 -7.90 18.00
N GLU A 186 -15.31 -8.95 18.44
CA GLU A 186 -14.89 -10.35 18.29
C GLU A 186 -15.21 -10.88 16.88
N ASP A 187 -14.23 -10.80 15.97
CA ASP A 187 -14.37 -11.28 14.59
C ASP A 187 -14.49 -12.81 14.50
N ASP A 188 -13.83 -13.54 15.41
CA ASP A 188 -13.87 -15.01 15.49
C ASP A 188 -15.29 -15.52 15.78
N ASP A 189 -16.00 -14.90 16.73
CA ASP A 189 -17.39 -15.27 17.06
C ASP A 189 -18.34 -14.96 15.91
N PHE A 190 -18.20 -13.80 15.28
CA PHE A 190 -18.96 -13.48 14.07
C PHE A 190 -18.74 -14.54 12.98
N GLN A 191 -17.49 -14.93 12.73
CA GLN A 191 -17.19 -15.94 11.70
C GLN A 191 -17.76 -17.31 12.06
N ARG A 192 -17.75 -17.70 13.34
CA ARG A 192 -18.34 -18.94 13.81
C ARG A 192 -19.86 -18.94 13.65
N VAL A 193 -20.52 -17.86 14.04
CA VAL A 193 -21.98 -17.69 13.90
C VAL A 193 -22.37 -17.70 12.43
N VAL A 194 -21.66 -16.97 11.57
CA VAL A 194 -21.92 -16.97 10.12
C VAL A 194 -21.69 -18.34 9.50
N ALA A 195 -20.68 -19.09 9.93
CA ALA A 195 -20.43 -20.45 9.43
C ALA A 195 -21.54 -21.42 9.88
N ALA A 196 -22.01 -21.31 11.13
CA ALA A 196 -23.13 -22.11 11.63
C ALA A 196 -24.43 -21.79 10.89
N LEU A 197 -24.74 -20.50 10.73
CA LEU A 197 -25.89 -20.03 9.94
C LEU A 197 -25.80 -20.47 8.47
N ALA A 198 -24.59 -20.57 7.91
CA ALA A 198 -24.40 -21.06 6.55
C ALA A 198 -24.67 -22.56 6.37
N THR A 199 -24.70 -23.34 7.45
CA THR A 199 -25.07 -24.77 7.45
C THR A 199 -26.55 -25.02 7.73
N MET A 200 -27.29 -24.01 8.19
CA MET A 200 -28.72 -24.13 8.51
C MET A 200 -29.59 -24.03 7.25
N GLU A 201 -30.67 -24.79 7.25
CA GLU A 201 -31.56 -24.96 6.10
C GLU A 201 -32.97 -24.38 6.32
N SER A 202 -33.33 -24.01 7.56
CA SER A 202 -34.58 -23.36 7.90
C SER A 202 -34.39 -22.01 8.61
N LYS A 203 -35.33 -21.09 8.34
CA LYS A 203 -35.45 -19.80 9.04
C LYS A 203 -35.65 -19.98 10.55
N GLU A 204 -36.49 -20.94 10.94
CA GLU A 204 -36.83 -21.22 12.35
C GLU A 204 -35.61 -21.74 13.13
N GLU A 205 -34.75 -22.52 12.46
CA GLU A 205 -33.52 -23.04 13.03
C GLU A 205 -32.49 -21.92 13.25
N CYS A 206 -32.37 -21.00 12.29
CA CYS A 206 -31.52 -19.82 12.42
C CYS A 206 -31.95 -18.91 13.57
N GLU A 207 -33.25 -18.68 13.73
CA GLU A 207 -33.80 -17.84 14.79
C GLU A 207 -33.54 -18.46 16.17
N THR A 208 -33.81 -19.76 16.31
CA THR A 208 -33.53 -20.53 17.54
C THR A 208 -32.04 -20.53 17.87
N PHE A 209 -31.16 -20.61 16.87
CA PHE A 209 -29.72 -20.55 17.08
C PHE A 209 -29.27 -19.16 17.56
N LEU A 210 -29.79 -18.09 16.95
CA LEU A 210 -29.48 -16.74 17.38
C LEU A 210 -29.95 -16.50 18.82
N GLU A 211 -31.17 -16.92 19.17
CA GLU A 211 -31.73 -16.79 20.53
C GLU A 211 -30.87 -17.50 21.58
N ASN A 212 -30.41 -18.70 21.28
CA ASN A 212 -29.64 -19.49 22.24
C ASN A 212 -28.14 -19.16 22.31
N ALA A 213 -27.52 -18.86 21.17
CA ALA A 213 -26.06 -18.73 21.05
C ALA A 213 -25.56 -17.30 20.94
N VAL A 214 -26.44 -16.33 20.65
CA VAL A 214 -26.01 -14.95 20.39
C VAL A 214 -26.71 -13.97 21.32
N TYR A 215 -28.03 -14.05 21.48
CA TYR A 215 -28.74 -13.19 22.42
C TYR A 215 -28.39 -13.49 23.89
N GLY A 216 -27.92 -14.71 24.22
CA GLY A 216 -27.42 -15.06 25.55
C GLY A 216 -26.07 -14.44 25.90
N ASP A 217 -25.22 -14.22 24.89
CA ASP A 217 -23.84 -13.74 25.06
C ASP A 217 -23.66 -12.26 24.69
N TYR A 218 -24.54 -11.70 23.85
CA TYR A 218 -24.42 -10.35 23.30
C TYR A 218 -25.72 -9.54 23.40
N ASP A 219 -25.61 -8.32 23.94
CA ASP A 219 -26.73 -7.38 24.03
C ASP A 219 -26.92 -6.62 22.70
N TRP A 220 -27.81 -7.13 21.84
CA TRP A 220 -28.14 -6.51 20.55
C TRP A 220 -29.06 -5.29 20.69
N SER A 221 -29.53 -4.99 21.91
CA SER A 221 -30.40 -3.84 22.22
C SER A 221 -29.68 -2.50 22.04
N GLN A 222 -28.35 -2.47 22.11
CA GLN A 222 -27.54 -1.27 21.89
C GLN A 222 -27.69 -0.69 20.47
N LYS A 223 -27.93 -1.53 19.45
CA LYS A 223 -28.12 -1.11 18.05
C LYS A 223 -29.08 -2.04 17.31
N PRO A 224 -30.41 -1.88 17.49
CA PRO A 224 -31.40 -2.72 16.84
C PRO A 224 -31.37 -2.62 15.31
N GLU A 225 -31.00 -1.46 14.76
CA GLU A 225 -30.90 -1.25 13.31
C GLU A 225 -29.84 -2.15 12.65
N ILE A 226 -28.74 -2.43 13.37
CA ILE A 226 -27.66 -3.29 12.85
C ILE A 226 -28.07 -4.76 13.00
N ALA A 227 -28.75 -5.12 14.09
CA ALA A 227 -29.30 -6.46 14.29
C ALA A 227 -30.37 -6.80 13.25
N GLU A 228 -31.27 -5.86 12.95
CA GLU A 228 -32.31 -6.01 11.93
C GLU A 228 -31.70 -6.23 10.53
N ARG A 229 -30.67 -5.47 10.17
CA ARG A 229 -29.93 -5.67 8.91
C ARG A 229 -29.22 -7.02 8.87
N PHE A 230 -28.69 -7.50 9.98
CA PHE A 230 -28.08 -8.83 10.07
C PHE A 230 -29.11 -9.93 9.89
N LEU A 231 -30.24 -9.86 10.58
CA LEU A 231 -31.37 -10.79 10.44
C LEU A 231 -31.94 -10.80 9.03
N ALA A 232 -32.14 -9.62 8.42
CA ALA A 232 -32.61 -9.51 7.04
C ALA A 232 -31.67 -10.21 6.05
N LEU A 233 -30.34 -10.13 6.27
CA LEU A 233 -29.36 -10.82 5.43
C LEU A 233 -29.40 -12.34 5.62
N VAL A 234 -29.60 -12.80 6.85
CA VAL A 234 -29.73 -14.23 7.17
C VAL A 234 -31.02 -14.78 6.55
N TYR A 235 -32.14 -14.07 6.66
CA TYR A 235 -33.42 -14.50 6.13
C TYR A 235 -33.52 -14.39 4.60
N ALA A 236 -32.84 -13.42 3.97
CA ALA A 236 -32.77 -13.31 2.51
C ALA A 236 -32.11 -14.53 1.83
N ARG A 237 -31.49 -15.43 2.58
CA ARG A 237 -30.99 -16.72 2.07
C ARG A 237 -32.10 -17.78 1.93
N PHE A 238 -33.17 -17.66 2.71
CA PHE A 238 -34.27 -18.63 2.79
C PHE A 238 -35.51 -18.21 1.99
N GLU A 239 -35.54 -16.98 1.47
CA GLU A 239 -36.49 -16.52 0.43
C GLU A 239 -36.06 -16.97 -0.96
#